data_AF-A0A3C0MZU3-F1
#
_entry.id   AF-A0A3C0MZU3-F1
#
_cell.length_a   1.000
_cell.length_b   1.000
_cell.length_c   1.000
_cell.angle_alpha   90.00
_cell.angle_beta   90.00
_cell.angle_gamma   90.00
#
_symmetry.space_group_name_H-M   'P 1'
#
loop_
_entity.id
_entity.type
_entity.pdbx_description
1 polymer ?
#
loop_
_entity_poly.entity_id
_entity_poly.type
_entity_poly.pdbx_seq_one_letter_code
_entity_poly.pdbx_strand_id
1 'polypeptide(L)'
;MHTESIVNIIAMICSLIAMIQFAIAAPKIGGTVGKILKLLVVGIFFSVFTHAAVELACAYNFIAENDIMPIMGALITFGSLFFIAAGSIAIKTFKR
;
A
#
# COMPACT_ATOMS: atom_id res chain seq x y z
N MET A 1 11.11 -11.37 16.46
CA MET A 1 12.15 -10.42 15.99
C MET A 1 12.74 -10.77 14.62
N HIS A 2 13.65 -11.75 14.46
CA HIS A 2 14.31 -11.97 13.16
C HIS A 2 13.35 -12.33 12.00
N THR A 3 12.39 -13.22 12.24
CA THR A 3 11.43 -13.64 11.19
C THR A 3 10.49 -12.51 10.77
N GLU A 4 9.99 -11.72 11.73
CA GLU A 4 9.10 -10.58 11.47
C GLU A 4 9.80 -9.48 10.66
N SER A 5 11.05 -9.16 11.01
CA SER A 5 11.86 -8.22 10.23
C SER A 5 12.07 -8.69 8.79
N ILE A 6 12.35 -9.97 8.57
CA ILE A 6 12.53 -10.54 7.23
C ILE A 6 11.23 -10.44 6.43
N VAL A 7 10.09 -10.80 7.01
CA VAL A 7 8.78 -10.71 6.35
C VAL A 7 8.46 -9.27 5.96
N ASN A 8 8.74 -8.31 6.84
CA ASN A 8 8.47 -6.89 6.56
C ASN A 8 9.39 -6.31 5.49
N ILE A 9 10.67 -6.71 5.47
CA ILE A 9 11.59 -6.36 4.38
C ILE A 9 11.09 -6.92 3.05
N ILE A 10 10.69 -8.19 3.02
CA ILE A 10 10.15 -8.82 1.80
C ILE A 10 8.86 -8.11 1.37
N ALA A 11 7.95 -7.79 2.29
CA ALA A 11 6.72 -7.05 2.01
C ALA A 11 7.02 -5.67 1.42
N MET A 12 8.01 -4.94 1.94
CA MET A 12 8.45 -3.65 1.38
C MET A 12 9.00 -3.81 -0.04
N ILE A 13 9.85 -4.80 -0.29
CA ILE A 13 10.44 -5.03 -1.62
C ILE A 13 9.34 -5.39 -2.63
N CYS A 14 8.47 -6.34 -2.29
CA CYS A 14 7.38 -6.78 -3.17
C CYS A 14 6.38 -5.65 -3.46
N SER A 15 6.00 -4.87 -2.44
CA SER A 15 5.10 -3.73 -2.61
C SER A 15 5.75 -2.61 -3.42
N LEU A 16 7.04 -2.34 -3.25
CA LEU A 16 7.78 -1.38 -4.06
C LEU A 16 7.80 -1.80 -5.54
N ILE A 17 8.10 -3.06 -5.82
CA ILE A 17 8.08 -3.60 -7.20
C ILE A 17 6.67 -3.44 -7.80
N ALA A 18 5.62 -3.81 -7.07
CA ALA A 18 4.24 -3.67 -7.53
C ALA A 18 3.88 -2.20 -7.81
N MET A 19 4.24 -1.29 -6.91
CA MET A 19 4.03 0.15 -7.10
C MET A 19 4.74 0.68 -8.35
N ILE A 20 5.99 0.29 -8.58
CA ILE A 20 6.75 0.68 -9.78
C ILE A 20 6.07 0.15 -11.05
N GLN A 21 5.69 -1.13 -11.07
CA GLN A 21 5.01 -1.73 -12.22
C GLN A 21 3.69 -1.01 -12.54
N PHE A 22 2.86 -0.73 -11.53
CA PHE A 22 1.61 -0.01 -11.72
C PHE A 22 1.83 1.46 -12.08
N ALA A 23 2.83 2.13 -11.51
CA ALA A 23 3.17 3.51 -11.83
C ALA A 23 3.65 3.67 -13.29
N ILE A 24 4.38 2.68 -13.83
CA ILE A 24 4.80 2.65 -15.23
C ILE A 24 3.63 2.28 -16.16
N ALA A 25 2.78 1.33 -15.76
CA ALA A 25 1.64 0.87 -16.56
C ALA A 25 0.52 1.92 -16.65
N ALA A 26 0.23 2.63 -15.56
CA ALA A 26 -0.86 3.59 -15.47
C ALA A 26 -0.88 4.67 -16.57
N PRO A 27 0.22 5.39 -16.87
CA PRO A 27 0.24 6.37 -17.94
C PRO A 27 0.17 5.75 -19.34
N LYS A 28 0.66 4.52 -19.52
CA LYS A 28 0.63 3.80 -20.82
C LYS A 28 -0.78 3.32 -21.17
N ILE A 29 -1.52 2.82 -20.19
CA ILE A 29 -2.91 2.37 -20.40
C ILE A 29 -3.85 3.58 -20.52
N GLY A 30 -3.65 4.60 -19.70
CA GLY A 30 -4.49 5.80 -19.70
C GLY A 30 -5.96 5.51 -19.33
N GLY A 31 -6.83 6.50 -19.56
CA GLY A 31 -8.27 6.38 -19.32
C GLY A 31 -8.64 6.02 -17.88
N THR A 32 -9.72 5.28 -17.72
CA THR A 32 -10.26 4.89 -16.41
C THR A 32 -9.42 3.82 -15.73
N VAL A 33 -8.89 2.86 -16.50
CA VAL A 33 -8.02 1.80 -15.97
C VAL A 33 -6.71 2.38 -15.43
N GLY A 34 -6.11 3.35 -16.12
CA GLY A 34 -4.93 4.05 -15.62
C GLY A 34 -5.19 4.79 -14.30
N LYS A 35 -6.39 5.36 -14.11
CA LYS A 35 -6.78 5.97 -12.82
C LYS A 35 -6.91 4.94 -11.70
N ILE A 36 -7.49 3.76 -11.98
CA ILE A 36 -7.56 2.66 -11.02
C ILE A 36 -6.16 2.26 -10.57
N LEU A 37 -5.23 2.05 -11.51
CA LEU A 37 -3.85 1.67 -11.20
C LEU A 37 -3.14 2.72 -10.33
N LYS A 38 -3.33 4.02 -10.60
CA LYS A 38 -2.77 5.09 -9.75
C LYS A 38 -3.31 5.04 -8.32
N LEU A 39 -4.61 4.80 -8.15
CA LEU A 39 -5.20 4.65 -6.82
C LEU A 39 -4.68 3.41 -6.10
N LEU A 40 -4.47 2.30 -6.82
CA LEU A 40 -3.85 1.10 -6.26
C LEU A 40 -2.42 1.36 -5.79
N VAL A 41 -1.61 2.13 -6.53
CA VAL A 41 -0.26 2.52 -6.09
C VAL A 41 -0.31 3.25 -4.74
N VAL A 42 -1.19 4.25 -4.61
CA VAL A 42 -1.32 5.02 -3.36
C VAL A 42 -1.86 4.14 -2.22
N GLY A 43 -2.81 3.25 -2.52
CA GLY A 43 -3.32 2.29 -1.54
C GLY A 43 -2.22 1.37 -1.02
N ILE A 44 -1.43 0.75 -1.91
CA ILE A 44 -0.31 -0.13 -1.58
C ILE A 44 0.75 0.60 -0.76
N PHE A 45 1.04 1.87 -1.11
CA PHE A 45 1.99 2.70 -0.38
C PHE A 45 1.60 2.80 1.09
N PHE A 46 0.38 3.23 1.40
CA PHE A 46 -0.07 3.39 2.79
C PHE A 46 -0.30 2.05 3.50
N SER A 47 -1.02 1.10 2.89
CA SER A 47 -1.46 -0.11 3.58
C SER A 47 -0.39 -1.19 3.70
N VAL A 48 0.62 -1.21 2.82
CA VAL A 48 1.63 -2.28 2.78
C VAL A 48 3.02 -1.72 3.01
N PHE A 49 3.46 -0.77 2.18
CA PHE A 49 4.85 -0.31 2.21
C PHE A 49 5.15 0.46 3.50
N THR A 50 4.39 1.52 3.79
CA THR A 50 4.57 2.31 5.01
C THR A 50 4.22 1.51 6.26
N HIS A 51 3.22 0.63 6.18
CA HIS A 51 2.88 -0.28 7.28
C HIS A 51 4.07 -1.17 7.69
N ALA A 52 4.65 -1.91 6.73
CA ALA A 52 5.80 -2.77 6.98
C ALA A 52 7.04 -1.96 7.41
N ALA A 53 7.20 -0.73 6.89
CA ALA A 53 8.28 0.17 7.31
C ALA A 53 8.13 0.61 8.79
N VAL A 54 6.91 0.90 9.25
CA VAL A 54 6.64 1.26 10.65
C VAL A 54 6.87 0.06 11.57
N GLU A 55 6.43 -1.13 11.19
CA GLU A 55 6.72 -2.35 11.95
C GLU A 55 8.22 -2.62 12.04
N LEU A 56 8.96 -2.41 10.95
CA LEU A 56 10.41 -2.55 10.94
C LEU A 56 11.09 -1.48 11.83
N ALA A 57 10.60 -0.24 11.80
CA ALA A 57 11.09 0.84 12.66
C ALA A 57 10.87 0.52 14.15
N CYS A 58 9.71 -0.07 14.51
CA CYS A 58 9.46 -0.54 15.86
C CYS A 58 10.40 -1.69 16.24
N ALA A 59 10.63 -2.65 15.35
CA ALA A 59 11.56 -3.78 15.60
C ALA A 59 13.00 -3.32 15.86
N TYR A 60 13.40 -2.16 15.34
CA TYR A 60 14.69 -1.53 15.60
C TYR A 60 14.65 -0.46 16.70
N ASN A 61 13.56 -0.39 17.49
CA ASN A 61 13.36 0.55 18.59
C ASN A 61 13.35 2.04 18.19
N PHE A 62 13.04 2.37 16.93
CA PHE A 62 12.85 3.77 16.50
C PHE A 62 11.47 4.34 16.87
N ILE A 63 10.49 3.46 17.15
CA ILE A 63 9.12 3.82 17.51
C ILE A 63 8.74 3.02 18.77
N ALA A 64 8.04 3.64 19.71
CA ALA A 64 7.55 2.95 20.89
C ALA A 64 6.42 1.97 20.53
N GLU A 65 6.42 0.78 21.14
CA GLU A 65 5.40 -0.25 20.88
C GLU A 65 3.97 0.25 21.12
N ASN A 66 3.77 1.16 22.08
CA ASN A 66 2.46 1.73 22.40
C ASN A 66 1.87 2.57 21.25
N ASP A 67 2.72 3.14 20.40
CA ASP A 67 2.30 3.99 19.28
C ASP A 67 2.08 3.18 17.99
N ILE A 68 2.50 1.91 17.95
CA ILE A 68 2.49 1.12 16.71
C ILE A 68 1.07 0.83 16.22
N MET A 69 0.18 0.37 17.13
CA MET A 69 -1.19 0.00 16.80
C MET A 69 -2.00 1.16 16.19
N PRO A 70 -2.05 2.37 16.81
CA PRO A 70 -2.80 3.47 16.23
C PRO A 70 -2.23 3.92 14.88
N ILE A 71 -0.90 3.92 14.73
CA ILE A 71 -0.25 4.28 13.45
C ILE A 71 -0.60 3.26 12.36
N MET A 72 -0.45 1.96 12.64
CA MET A 72 -0.80 0.88 11.71
C MET A 72 -2.28 0.93 11.32
N GLY A 73 -3.17 1.12 12.30
CA GLY A 73 -4.62 1.24 12.06
C GLY A 73 -4.95 2.42 11.15
N ALA A 74 -4.32 3.58 11.36
CA ALA A 74 -4.47 4.75 10.50
C ALA A 74 -3.97 4.46 9.07
N LEU A 75 -2.78 3.88 8.92
CA LEU A 75 -2.19 3.55 7.62
C LEU A 75 -3.06 2.58 6.81
N ILE A 76 -3.56 1.52 7.45
CA ILE A 76 -4.48 0.58 6.81
C ILE A 76 -5.75 1.30 6.39
N THR A 77 -6.33 2.12 7.27
CA THR A 77 -7.56 2.86 6.98
C THR A 77 -7.39 3.77 5.77
N PHE A 78 -6.30 4.54 5.72
CA PHE A 78 -6.00 5.39 4.56
C PHE A 78 -5.84 4.56 3.28
N GLY A 79 -5.07 3.48 3.31
CA GLY A 79 -4.89 2.61 2.15
C GLY A 79 -6.21 1.98 1.67
N SER A 80 -7.07 1.53 2.60
CA SER A 80 -8.39 0.98 2.29
C SER A 80 -9.30 1.99 1.59
N LEU A 81 -9.23 3.28 1.93
CA LEU A 81 -10.00 4.31 1.22
C LEU A 81 -9.62 4.39 -0.26
N PHE A 82 -8.33 4.30 -0.58
CA PHE A 82 -7.85 4.26 -1.97
C PHE A 82 -8.29 2.98 -2.69
N PHE A 83 -8.28 1.83 -2.02
CA PHE A 83 -8.79 0.58 -2.59
C PHE A 83 -10.30 0.62 -2.85
N ILE A 84 -11.09 1.21 -1.94
CA ILE A 84 -12.53 1.43 -2.13
C ILE A 84 -12.78 2.33 -3.34
N ALA A 85 -12.03 3.43 -3.46
CA ALA A 85 -12.12 4.32 -4.61
C ALA A 85 -11.77 3.60 -5.93
N ALA A 86 -10.67 2.84 -5.95
CA ALA A 86 -10.24 2.05 -7.10
C ALA A 86 -11.30 1.01 -7.50
N GLY A 87 -11.82 0.25 -6.54
CA GLY A 87 -12.88 -0.74 -6.74
C GLY A 87 -14.19 -0.12 -7.24
N SER A 88 -14.57 1.03 -6.70
CA SER A 88 -15.77 1.77 -7.13
C SER A 88 -15.69 2.22 -8.58
N ILE A 89 -14.51 2.68 -9.01
CA ILE A 89 -14.25 3.04 -10.40
C ILE A 89 -14.23 1.79 -11.29
N ALA A 90 -13.61 0.70 -10.85
CA ALA A 90 -13.58 -0.57 -11.57
C ALA A 90 -14.99 -1.10 -11.84
N ILE A 91 -15.85 -1.17 -10.81
CA ILE A 91 -17.24 -1.64 -10.93
C ILE A 91 -18.01 -0.81 -11.97
N LYS A 92 -17.86 0.52 -11.96
CA LYS A 92 -18.52 1.40 -12.95
C LYS A 92 -17.99 1.18 -14.37
N THR A 93 -16.71 0.80 -14.50
CA THR A 93 -16.06 0.59 -15.80
C THR A 93 -16.52 -0.71 -16.43
N PHE A 94 -16.62 -1.80 -15.66
CA PHE A 94 -17.00 -3.12 -16.18
C PHE A 94 -18.51 -3.38 -16.24
N LYS A 95 -19.34 -2.50 -15.65
CA LYS A 95 -20.81 -2.53 -15.81
C LYS A 95 -21.31 -1.84 -17.09
N ARG A 96 -20.44 -1.12 -17.80
CA ARG A 96 -20.71 -0.56 -19.12
C ARG A 96 -20.21 -1.53 -20.19
#